data_AF-A0A7L3DQG6-F1
#
_entry.id   AF-A0A7L3DQG6-F1
#
_cell.length_a   1.000
_cell.length_b   1.000
_cell.length_c   1.000
_cell.angle_alpha   90.00
_cell.angle_beta   90.00
_cell.angle_gamma   90.00
#
_symmetry.space_group_name_H-M   'P 1'
#
loop_
_entity.id
_entity.type
_entity.pdbx_description
1 polymer ?
#
loop_
_entity_poly.entity_id
_entity_poly.type
_entity_poly.pdbx_seq_one_letter_code
_entity_poly.pdbx_strand_id
1 'polypeptide(L)'
;QKEHGGEKPFGCADCGKRFSQKRNLLIHQRVHTGEKPFACGHCGRRFRQKCHLVRHKRVHTGERPFLCARCPKAFMDKLGLTLHQRLHTGERPFPCDRCPKAFRRKQTLTVHQRLH
;
A
#
# COMPACT_ATOMS: atom_id res chain seq x y z
N GLN A 1 -9.18 -14.09 29.80
CA GLN A 1 -8.74 -13.14 28.75
C GLN A 1 -8.84 -13.86 27.41
N LYS A 2 -9.52 -13.29 26.40
CA LYS A 2 -9.65 -13.92 25.08
C LYS A 2 -8.34 -13.75 24.30
N GLU A 3 -7.61 -14.84 24.13
CA GLU A 3 -6.48 -14.93 23.21
C GLU A 3 -6.97 -14.72 21.77
N HIS A 4 -6.69 -13.56 21.19
CA HIS A 4 -6.88 -13.33 19.76
C HIS A 4 -5.70 -13.98 19.00
N GLY A 5 -5.67 -15.31 18.99
CA GLY A 5 -4.86 -16.08 18.06
C GLY A 5 -5.33 -15.76 16.64
N GLY A 6 -4.57 -14.96 15.91
CA GLY A 6 -4.87 -14.57 14.54
C GLY A 6 -4.70 -15.75 13.58
N GLU A 7 -5.55 -16.77 13.70
CA GLU A 7 -5.52 -17.94 12.85
C GLU A 7 -5.69 -17.52 11.40
N LYS A 8 -4.77 -17.98 10.56
CA LYS A 8 -4.81 -17.77 9.10
C LYS A 8 -5.03 -19.13 8.43
N PRO A 9 -6.23 -19.73 8.52
CA PRO A 9 -6.46 -21.09 8.06
C PRO A 9 -6.36 -21.22 6.53
N PHE A 10 -6.55 -20.13 5.78
CA PHE A 10 -6.62 -20.16 4.32
C PHE A 10 -5.24 -19.90 3.69
N GLY A 11 -4.61 -20.94 3.14
CA GLY A 11 -3.33 -20.84 2.43
C GLY A 11 -3.49 -20.68 0.91
N CYS A 12 -2.62 -19.88 0.30
CA CYS A 12 -2.46 -19.82 -1.16
C CYS A 12 -1.50 -20.93 -1.60
N ALA A 13 -1.94 -21.80 -2.52
CA ALA A 13 -1.11 -22.88 -3.05
C ALA A 13 0.09 -22.36 -3.86
N ASP A 14 -0.06 -21.25 -4.57
CA ASP A 14 0.97 -20.74 -5.48
C ASP A 14 2.17 -20.07 -4.77
N CYS A 15 1.96 -19.53 -3.55
CA CYS A 15 3.03 -18.79 -2.84
C CYS A 15 3.06 -19.01 -1.32
N GLY A 16 2.26 -19.93 -0.79
CA GLY A 16 2.22 -20.26 0.64
C GLY A 16 1.64 -19.17 1.55
N LYS A 17 1.27 -17.99 1.01
CA LYS A 17 0.72 -16.90 1.83
C LYS A 17 -0.60 -17.32 2.48
N ARG A 18 -0.72 -17.03 3.78
CA ARG A 18 -1.89 -17.38 4.58
C ARG A 18 -2.77 -16.17 4.90
N PHE A 19 -4.09 -16.39 4.93
CA PHE A 19 -5.12 -15.39 5.14
C PHE A 19 -6.09 -15.84 6.23
N SER A 20 -6.59 -14.89 7.01
CA SER A 20 -7.60 -15.13 8.05
C SER A 20 -9.00 -15.31 7.48
N GLN A 21 -9.25 -14.86 6.24
CA GLN A 21 -10.56 -14.94 5.59
C GLN A 21 -10.41 -15.53 4.17
N LYS A 22 -11.29 -16.48 3.82
CA LYS A 22 -11.35 -17.08 2.48
C LYS A 22 -11.49 -16.04 1.37
N ARG A 23 -12.32 -15.01 1.59
CA ARG A 23 -12.49 -13.87 0.65
C ARG A 23 -11.15 -13.21 0.29
N ASN A 24 -10.27 -13.02 1.28
CA ASN A 24 -8.98 -12.37 1.06
C ASN A 24 -8.02 -13.28 0.28
N LEU A 25 -8.07 -14.60 0.51
CA LEU A 25 -7.37 -15.58 -0.31
C LEU A 25 -7.85 -15.53 -1.77
N LEU A 26 -9.16 -15.55 -2.04
CA LEU A 26 -9.70 -15.49 -3.40
C LEU A 26 -9.29 -14.21 -4.13
N ILE A 27 -9.36 -13.06 -3.45
CA ILE A 27 -8.87 -11.79 -4.01
C ILE A 27 -7.37 -11.83 -4.27
N HIS A 28 -6.61 -12.49 -3.39
CA HIS A 28 -5.17 -12.66 -3.55
C HIS A 28 -4.80 -13.57 -4.71
N GLN A 29 -5.55 -14.65 -4.97
CA GLN A 29 -5.28 -15.56 -6.10
C GLN A 29 -5.28 -14.84 -7.44
N ARG A 30 -6.05 -13.74 -7.57
CA ARG A 30 -5.98 -12.88 -8.74
C ARG A 30 -4.55 -12.41 -9.04
N VAL A 31 -3.69 -12.31 -8.02
CA VAL A 31 -2.24 -12.01 -8.10
C VAL A 31 -1.53 -12.92 -9.08
N HIS A 32 -1.82 -14.21 -9.01
CA HIS A 32 -1.21 -15.24 -9.84
C HIS A 32 -1.88 -15.31 -11.21
N THR A 33 -3.21 -15.22 -11.29
CA THR A 33 -3.95 -15.33 -12.56
C THR A 33 -3.88 -14.08 -13.45
N GLY A 34 -3.40 -12.95 -12.92
CA GLY A 34 -3.43 -11.68 -13.65
C GLY A 34 -4.81 -11.02 -13.73
N GLU A 35 -5.87 -11.66 -13.23
CA GLU A 35 -7.25 -11.19 -13.35
C GLU A 35 -7.43 -9.76 -12.78
N LYS A 36 -8.02 -8.87 -13.57
CA LYS A 36 -8.32 -7.48 -13.18
C LYS A 36 -9.76 -7.14 -13.60
N PRO A 37 -10.77 -7.51 -12.80
CA PRO A 37 -12.18 -7.40 -13.18
C PRO A 37 -12.65 -5.95 -13.36
N PHE A 38 -12.02 -5.01 -12.65
CA PHE A 38 -12.54 -3.65 -12.53
C PHE A 38 -11.80 -2.71 -13.49
N ALA A 39 -12.46 -2.24 -14.54
CA ALA A 39 -11.89 -1.29 -15.49
C ALA A 39 -12.27 0.16 -15.17
N CYS A 40 -11.36 1.09 -15.42
CA CYS A 40 -11.65 2.52 -15.39
C CYS A 40 -12.28 2.92 -16.73
N GLY A 41 -13.51 3.43 -16.71
CA GLY A 41 -14.20 3.89 -17.92
C GLY A 41 -13.54 5.08 -18.60
N HIS A 42 -12.72 5.87 -17.89
CA HIS A 42 -12.08 7.05 -18.46
C HIS A 42 -10.75 6.75 -19.19
N CYS A 43 -9.97 5.78 -18.71
CA CYS A 43 -8.63 5.48 -19.28
C CYS A 43 -8.38 4.00 -19.58
N GLY A 44 -9.39 3.13 -19.45
CA GLY A 44 -9.28 1.69 -19.70
C GLY A 44 -8.46 0.90 -18.65
N ARG A 45 -7.77 1.58 -17.72
CA ARG A 45 -6.90 0.93 -16.74
C ARG A 45 -7.67 -0.05 -15.85
N ARG A 46 -7.15 -1.28 -15.69
CA ARG A 46 -7.82 -2.36 -14.94
C ARG A 46 -7.21 -2.61 -13.55
N PHE A 47 -8.04 -3.02 -12.60
CA PHE A 47 -7.73 -3.25 -11.19
C PHE A 47 -8.27 -4.58 -10.68
N ARG A 48 -7.57 -5.19 -9.71
CA ARG A 48 -7.99 -6.44 -9.02
C ARG A 48 -9.14 -6.26 -8.03
N GLN A 49 -9.29 -5.05 -7.51
CA GLN A 49 -10.25 -4.72 -6.45
C GLN A 49 -10.98 -3.42 -6.77
N LYS A 50 -12.28 -3.37 -6.46
CA LYS A 50 -13.14 -2.20 -6.69
C LYS A 50 -12.65 -0.97 -5.92
N CYS A 51 -12.19 -1.13 -4.68
CA CYS A 51 -11.66 -0.02 -3.87
C CYS A 51 -10.45 0.67 -4.54
N HIS A 52 -9.60 -0.09 -5.24
CA HIS A 52 -8.47 0.47 -5.97
C HIS A 52 -8.90 1.25 -7.21
N LEU A 53 -9.94 0.78 -7.92
CA LEU A 53 -10.55 1.54 -9.01
C LEU A 53 -11.16 2.86 -8.49
N VAL A 54 -11.94 2.81 -7.42
CA VAL A 54 -12.56 4.01 -6.82
C VAL A 54 -11.49 5.02 -6.42
N ARG A 55 -10.43 4.59 -5.73
CA ARG A 55 -9.29 5.47 -5.41
C ARG A 55 -8.62 6.02 -6.67
N HIS A 56 -8.43 5.19 -7.69
CA HIS A 56 -7.80 5.63 -8.94
C HIS A 56 -8.61 6.70 -9.66
N LYS A 57 -9.96 6.65 -9.62
CA LYS A 57 -10.81 7.68 -10.24
C LYS A 57 -10.49 9.10 -9.75
N ARG A 58 -9.96 9.24 -8.52
CA ARG A 58 -9.51 10.53 -7.97
C ARG A 58 -8.43 11.20 -8.80
N VAL A 59 -7.62 10.43 -9.52
CA VAL A 59 -6.59 10.96 -10.44
C VAL A 59 -7.23 11.75 -11.57
N HIS A 60 -8.42 11.34 -12.04
CA HIS A 60 -9.14 12.02 -13.12
C HIS A 60 -9.91 13.24 -12.61
N THR A 61 -10.51 13.14 -11.42
CA THR A 61 -11.30 14.23 -10.83
C THR A 61 -10.46 15.30 -10.12
N GLY A 62 -9.20 15.00 -9.81
CA GLY A 62 -8.35 15.86 -8.97
C GLY A 62 -8.70 15.88 -7.47
N GLU A 63 -9.73 15.14 -7.03
CA GLU A 63 -10.17 15.04 -5.64
C GLU A 63 -9.02 14.65 -4.69
N ARG A 64 -8.75 15.50 -3.69
CA ARG A 64 -7.70 15.30 -2.68
C ARG A 64 -8.28 15.45 -1.27
N PRO A 65 -9.03 14.45 -0.77
CA PRO A 65 -9.76 14.57 0.48
C PRO A 65 -8.86 14.54 1.73
N PHE A 66 -7.57 14.20 1.59
CA PHE A 66 -6.65 14.09 2.72
C PHE A 66 -5.77 15.33 2.83
N LEU A 67 -6.15 16.24 3.72
CA LEU A 67 -5.44 17.51 3.96
C LEU A 67 -4.31 17.32 4.99
N CYS A 68 -3.18 18.00 4.76
CA CYS A 68 -2.14 18.12 5.78
C CYS A 68 -2.49 19.21 6.78
N ALA A 69 -2.42 18.90 8.07
CA ALA A 69 -2.69 19.89 9.12
C ALA A 69 -1.58 20.94 9.28
N ARG A 70 -0.38 20.69 8.73
CA ARG A 70 0.81 21.56 8.90
C ARG A 70 1.15 22.39 7.67
N CYS A 71 0.51 22.14 6.52
CA CYS A 71 0.71 22.94 5.32
C CYS A 71 -0.48 22.79 4.34
N PRO A 72 -0.61 23.66 3.32
CA PRO A 72 -1.73 23.62 2.37
C PRO A 72 -1.80 22.39 1.45
N LYS A 73 -0.93 21.39 1.63
CA LYS A 73 -0.86 20.22 0.72
C LYS A 73 -1.99 19.23 1.00
N ALA A 74 -2.62 18.79 -0.09
CA ALA A 74 -3.69 17.80 -0.11
C ALA A 74 -3.30 16.55 -0.92
N PHE A 75 -3.79 15.39 -0.49
CA PHE A 75 -3.45 14.08 -1.05
C PHE A 75 -4.69 13.28 -1.45
N MET A 76 -4.54 12.42 -2.47
CA MET A 76 -5.62 11.55 -2.96
C MET A 76 -5.92 10.37 -2.01
N ASP A 77 -4.95 9.98 -1.18
CA ASP A 77 -5.10 8.91 -0.20
C ASP A 77 -4.35 9.17 1.12
N LYS A 78 -4.76 8.43 2.16
CA LYS A 78 -4.19 8.51 3.51
C LYS A 78 -2.71 8.14 3.56
N LEU A 79 -2.27 7.21 2.70
CA LEU A 79 -0.87 6.79 2.65
C LEU A 79 0.02 7.94 2.16
N GLY A 80 -0.40 8.66 1.11
CA GLY A 80 0.28 9.85 0.61
C GLY A 80 0.42 10.92 1.69
N LEU A 81 -0.66 11.20 2.42
CA LEU A 81 -0.64 12.12 3.55
C LEU A 81 0.32 11.65 4.66
N THR A 82 0.25 10.38 5.07
CA THR A 82 1.10 9.82 6.14
C THR A 82 2.58 9.92 5.76
N LEU A 83 2.94 9.56 4.52
CA LEU A 83 4.32 9.67 4.03
C LEU A 83 4.78 11.12 3.94
N HIS A 84 3.88 12.05 3.62
CA HIS A 84 4.17 13.48 3.61
C HIS A 84 4.37 14.02 5.03
N GLN A 85 3.57 13.59 6.00
CA GLN A 85 3.72 14.03 7.40
C GLN A 85 5.09 13.71 7.98
N ARG A 86 5.74 12.63 7.53
CA ARG A 86 7.15 12.32 7.88
C ARG A 86 8.15 13.40 7.49
N LEU A 87 7.82 14.26 6.53
CA LEU A 87 8.65 15.43 6.20
C LEU A 87 8.62 16.46 7.32
N HIS A 88 7.48 16.63 7.98
CA HIS A 88 7.31 17.58 9.07
C HIS A 88 7.82 17.05 10.42
N THR A 89 7.76 15.73 10.64
CA THR A 89 8.25 15.12 11.88
C THR A 89 9.72 14.72 11.83
N GLY A 90 10.30 14.63 10.63
CA GLY A 90 11.66 14.10 10.45
C GLY A 90 11.76 12.58 10.61
N GLU A 91 10.64 11.88 10.82
CA GLU A 91 10.59 10.43 11.08
C GLU A 91 11.24 9.63 9.93
N ARG A 92 12.19 8.75 10.28
CA ARG A 92 12.92 7.87 9.36
C ARG A 92 12.83 6.41 9.81
N PRO A 93 11.71 5.72 9.56
CA PRO A 93 11.45 4.37 10.11
C PRO A 93 12.31 3.26 9.53
N PHE A 94 13.09 3.55 8.48
CA PHE A 94 13.81 2.54 7.72
C PHE A 94 15.31 2.76 7.89
N PRO A 95 15.92 2.28 8.99
CA PRO A 95 17.37 2.30 9.18
C PRO A 95 18.06 1.33 8.23
N CYS A 96 19.28 1.67 7.80
CA CYS A 96 20.19 0.75 7.15
C CYS A 96 20.88 -0.12 8.20
N ASP A 97 21.03 -1.39 7.89
CA ASP A 97 21.73 -2.40 8.67
C ASP A 97 23.27 -2.30 8.54
N ARG A 98 23.77 -1.77 7.42
CA ARG A 98 25.21 -1.65 7.13
C ARG A 98 25.82 -0.28 7.46
N CYS A 99 25.00 0.75 7.71
CA CYS A 99 25.51 2.08 8.06
C CYS A 99 24.49 2.91 8.88
N PRO A 100 24.89 4.02 9.51
CA PRO A 100 24.01 4.83 10.37
C PRO A 100 22.86 5.56 9.64
N LYS A 101 22.73 5.44 8.33
CA LYS A 101 21.73 6.18 7.54
C LYS A 101 20.33 5.58 7.74
N ALA A 102 19.35 6.44 8.00
CA ALA A 102 17.94 6.08 8.04
C ALA A 102 17.11 6.88 7.02
N PHE A 103 16.08 6.24 6.48
CA PHE A 103 15.27 6.73 5.38
C PHE A 103 13.78 6.83 5.75
N ARG A 104 13.06 7.78 5.11
CA ARG A 104 11.61 7.96 5.31
C ARG A 104 10.75 6.93 4.57
N ARG A 105 11.31 6.30 3.54
CA ARG A 105 10.65 5.32 2.65
C ARG A 105 11.50 4.07 2.48
N LYS A 106 10.86 2.90 2.54
CA LYS A 106 11.51 1.60 2.34
C LYS A 106 12.20 1.49 0.99
N GLN A 107 11.58 1.99 -0.08
CA GLN A 107 12.18 1.93 -1.42
C GLN A 107 13.52 2.66 -1.49
N THR A 108 13.64 3.82 -0.83
CA THR A 108 14.90 4.57 -0.78
C THR A 108 15.97 3.80 -0.02
N LEU A 109 15.60 3.13 1.09
CA LEU A 109 16.51 2.21 1.78
C LEU A 109 16.95 1.06 0.86
N THR A 110 16.01 0.40 0.17
CA THR A 110 16.34 -0.73 -0.72
C THR A 110 17.28 -0.32 -1.86
N VAL A 111 17.13 0.88 -2.42
CA VAL A 111 18.06 1.39 -3.44
C VAL A 111 19.41 1.72 -2.80
N HIS A 112 19.42 2.37 -1.64
CA HIS A 112 20.66 2.67 -0.91
C HIS A 112 21.44 1.40 -0.56
N GLN A 113 20.77 0.31 -0.17
CA GLN A 113 21.39 -0.97 0.16
C GLN A 113 22.15 -1.61 -1.01
N ARG A 114 21.84 -1.23 -2.27
CA ARG A 114 22.57 -1.72 -3.45
C ARG A 114 23.92 -1.04 -3.66
N LEU A 115 24.18 0.06 -2.94
CA LEU A 115 25.45 0.78 -2.98
C LEU A 115 26.47 0.24 -1.98
N HIS A 116 26.08 -0.76 -1.19
CA HIS A 116 26.96 -1.53 -0.31
C HIS A 116 27.20 -2.91 -0.91
#